data_AF-A0A2T4SE57-F1
#
_entry.id   AF-A0A2T4SE57-F1
#
_cell.length_a   1.000
_cell.length_b   1.000
_cell.length_c   1.000
_cell.angle_alpha   90.00
_cell.angle_beta   90.00
_cell.angle_gamma   90.00
#
_symmetry.space_group_name_H-M   'P 1'
#
loop_
_entity.id
_entity.type
_entity.pdbx_description
1 polymer ?
#
loop_
_entity_poly.entity_id
_entity_poly.type
_entity_poly.pdbx_seq_one_letter_code
_entity_poly.pdbx_strand_id
1 'polypeptide(L)'
;MNWKHTKTLFIFVFILVNISLIIIYIDKVNKSHINDSADENAVNFKQEKIEIPDNLPTVKNIKMQLLTARSNDFSSYAKSRSHVTSEDSGQKIKGDINNPIDVSNDQYTDLKSYVKDSVYKGKNYEMSKIDDDHVTFEQTYNNFPIMNNSKAKLEFNINDDGKASSYRQTAMKTIAPSEGANNDKKQVNTARSAIEALYYNRYLKRNDEVTNIRLGYYTVVKEPNVQVLEANWEVKVKHANELKTYYVEAISDSPKIIEE
;
A
#
# COMPACT_ATOMS: atom_id res chain seq x y z
N MET A 1 23.82 -59.74 1.45
CA MET A 1 23.18 -58.54 2.06
C MET A 1 21.74 -58.89 2.41
N ASN A 2 21.32 -58.68 3.66
CA ASN A 2 20.07 -59.22 4.19
C ASN A 2 18.87 -58.33 3.80
N TRP A 3 18.45 -58.46 2.54
CA TRP A 3 17.47 -57.61 1.83
C TRP A 3 16.14 -57.39 2.55
N LYS A 4 15.71 -58.39 3.34
CA LYS A 4 14.49 -58.31 4.15
C LYS A 4 14.62 -57.28 5.28
N HIS A 5 15.79 -57.15 5.89
CA HIS A 5 16.03 -56.18 6.98
C HIS A 5 16.19 -54.74 6.45
N THR A 6 16.82 -54.58 5.28
CA THR A 6 16.96 -53.26 4.65
C THR A 6 15.60 -52.68 4.22
N LYS A 7 14.68 -53.52 3.71
CA LYS A 7 13.30 -53.09 3.38
C LYS A 7 12.52 -52.60 4.60
N THR A 8 12.60 -53.33 5.71
CA THR A 8 11.94 -52.93 6.96
C THR A 8 12.51 -51.62 7.52
N LEU A 9 13.82 -51.42 7.44
CA LEU A 9 14.47 -50.17 7.85
C LEU A 9 13.97 -48.96 7.05
N PHE A 10 13.84 -49.10 5.72
CA PHE A 10 13.33 -48.02 4.87
C PHE A 10 11.89 -47.63 5.20
N ILE A 11 11.04 -48.60 5.53
CA ILE A 11 9.65 -48.35 5.94
C ILE A 11 9.60 -47.55 7.25
N PHE A 12 10.44 -47.91 8.23
CA PHE A 12 10.53 -47.18 9.50
C PHE A 12 11.02 -45.74 9.32
N VAL A 13 12.08 -45.54 8.52
CA VAL A 13 12.62 -44.20 8.24
C VAL A 13 11.59 -43.34 7.51
N PHE A 14 10.88 -43.91 6.53
CA PHE A 14 9.83 -43.18 5.81
C PHE A 14 8.70 -42.73 6.73
N ILE A 15 8.25 -43.59 7.65
CA ILE A 15 7.22 -43.22 8.64
C ILE A 15 7.73 -42.10 9.56
N LEU A 16 8.98 -42.17 10.02
CA LEU A 16 9.55 -41.15 10.91
C LEU A 16 9.67 -39.78 10.22
N VAL A 17 10.06 -39.76 8.94
CA VAL A 17 10.07 -38.54 8.12
C VAL A 17 8.66 -37.99 7.93
N ASN A 18 7.66 -38.84 7.65
CA ASN A 18 6.27 -38.39 7.49
C ASN A 18 5.69 -37.84 8.80
N ILE A 19 5.99 -38.46 9.95
CA ILE A 19 5.59 -37.93 11.26
C ILE A 19 6.26 -36.56 11.50
N SER A 20 7.55 -36.42 11.18
CA SER A 20 8.26 -35.14 11.30
C SER A 20 7.63 -34.07 10.40
N LEU A 21 7.26 -34.41 9.17
CA LEU A 21 6.56 -33.52 8.25
C LEU A 21 5.17 -33.13 8.76
N ILE A 22 4.43 -34.07 9.36
CA ILE A 22 3.12 -33.80 9.99
C ILE A 22 3.29 -32.85 11.18
N ILE A 23 4.30 -33.06 12.02
CA ILE A 23 4.59 -32.16 13.15
C ILE A 23 4.96 -30.77 12.64
N ILE A 24 5.83 -30.66 11.64
CA ILE A 24 6.20 -29.36 11.02
C ILE A 24 4.98 -28.71 10.36
N TYR A 25 4.13 -29.49 9.70
CA TYR A 25 2.90 -29.01 9.08
C TYR A 25 1.91 -28.51 10.13
N ILE A 26 1.67 -29.25 11.21
CA ILE A 26 0.81 -28.84 12.32
C ILE A 26 1.39 -27.60 13.01
N ASP A 27 2.71 -27.53 13.25
CA ASP A 27 3.35 -26.33 13.82
C ASP A 27 3.19 -25.11 12.89
N LYS A 28 3.38 -25.29 11.58
CA LYS A 28 3.17 -24.22 10.59
C LYS A 28 1.70 -23.80 10.48
N VAL A 29 0.77 -24.75 10.52
CA VAL A 29 -0.68 -24.52 10.44
C VAL A 29 -1.20 -23.88 11.72
N ASN A 30 -0.76 -24.35 12.89
CA ASN A 30 -1.08 -23.72 14.17
C ASN A 30 -0.51 -22.29 14.20
N LYS A 31 0.74 -22.07 13.79
CA LYS A 31 1.30 -20.71 13.62
C LYS A 31 0.49 -19.84 12.66
N SER A 32 -0.12 -20.42 11.62
CA SER A 32 -1.00 -19.68 10.69
C SER A 32 -2.44 -19.47 11.18
N HIS A 33 -2.88 -20.18 12.23
CA HIS A 33 -4.23 -20.09 12.79
C HIS A 33 -4.29 -19.43 14.18
N ILE A 34 -3.16 -18.95 14.70
CA ILE A 34 -3.16 -18.18 15.94
C ILE A 34 -3.59 -16.73 15.63
N ASN A 35 -4.90 -16.54 15.57
CA ASN A 35 -5.49 -15.37 16.21
C ASN A 35 -5.30 -15.56 17.74
N ASP A 36 -4.78 -14.53 18.42
CA ASP A 36 -4.78 -14.34 19.88
C ASP A 36 -3.65 -14.97 20.75
N SER A 37 -2.43 -15.21 20.23
CA SER A 37 -1.22 -15.32 21.09
C SER A 37 -0.27 -14.12 20.94
N ALA A 38 -0.80 -12.99 20.48
CA ALA A 38 -0.03 -11.76 20.30
C ALA A 38 0.45 -11.13 21.62
N ASP A 39 -0.04 -11.56 22.79
CA ASP A 39 0.30 -10.94 24.07
C ASP A 39 1.62 -11.43 24.69
N GLU A 40 2.04 -12.69 24.49
CA GLU A 40 3.28 -13.18 25.12
C GLU A 40 4.58 -12.75 24.40
N ASN A 41 4.50 -12.48 23.09
CA ASN A 41 5.63 -11.97 22.28
C ASN A 41 5.37 -10.57 21.70
N ALA A 42 4.44 -9.83 22.30
CA ALA A 42 4.15 -8.45 21.95
C ALA A 42 5.39 -7.58 22.20
N VAL A 43 5.78 -6.76 21.23
CA VAL A 43 6.85 -5.78 21.46
C VAL A 43 6.33 -4.73 22.44
N ASN A 44 7.05 -4.53 23.54
CA ASN A 44 6.82 -3.42 24.45
C ASN A 44 7.58 -2.18 23.94
N PHE A 45 6.98 -1.46 22.99
CA PHE A 45 7.60 -0.27 22.38
C PHE A 45 7.99 0.80 23.42
N LYS A 46 7.26 0.93 24.53
CA LYS A 46 7.63 1.85 25.62
C LYS A 46 8.95 1.47 26.28
N GLN A 47 9.19 0.18 26.52
CA GLN A 47 10.46 -0.32 27.06
C GLN A 47 11.62 -0.12 26.07
N GLU A 48 11.34 -0.32 24.78
CA GLU A 48 12.29 -0.08 23.69
C GLU A 48 12.50 1.41 23.37
N LYS A 49 11.80 2.32 24.07
CA LYS A 49 11.78 3.76 23.79
C LYS A 49 11.47 4.07 22.32
N ILE A 50 10.50 3.36 21.75
CA ILE A 50 9.97 3.59 20.42
C ILE A 50 8.60 4.24 20.60
N GLU A 51 8.40 5.38 19.97
CA GLU A 51 7.12 6.09 19.98
C GLU A 51 6.24 5.57 18.84
N ILE A 52 4.98 5.26 19.13
CA ILE A 52 3.98 4.82 18.16
C ILE A 52 2.70 5.66 18.31
N PRO A 53 1.88 5.82 17.26
CA PRO A 53 0.63 6.57 17.38
C PRO A 53 -0.30 5.91 18.39
N ASP A 54 -0.92 6.72 19.25
CA ASP A 54 -1.88 6.23 20.26
C ASP A 54 -3.07 5.50 19.64
N ASN A 55 -3.50 5.96 18.45
CA ASN A 55 -4.64 5.40 17.73
C ASN A 55 -4.16 4.74 16.44
N LEU A 56 -4.17 3.40 16.44
CA LEU A 56 -3.85 2.61 15.26
C LEU A 56 -5.11 2.28 14.44
N PRO A 57 -5.04 2.27 13.09
CA PRO A 57 -6.17 1.90 12.25
C PRO A 57 -6.67 0.48 12.53
N THR A 58 -7.99 0.32 12.65
CA THR A 58 -8.63 -0.99 12.83
C THR A 58 -8.96 -1.62 11.48
N VAL A 59 -8.62 -2.90 11.32
CA VAL A 59 -8.80 -3.64 10.06
C VAL A 59 -9.67 -4.89 10.19
N LYS A 60 -10.49 -4.97 11.25
CA LYS A 60 -11.40 -6.09 11.46
C LYS A 60 -12.31 -6.26 10.24
N ASN A 61 -12.33 -7.46 9.67
CA ASN A 61 -13.09 -7.81 8.47
C ASN A 61 -12.67 -7.11 7.17
N ILE A 62 -11.54 -6.41 7.15
CA ILE A 62 -10.96 -5.90 5.90
C ILE A 62 -10.18 -7.05 5.26
N LYS A 63 -10.66 -7.50 4.10
CA LYS A 63 -9.97 -8.50 3.28
C LYS A 63 -9.54 -7.92 1.94
N MET A 64 -8.27 -8.12 1.59
CA MET A 64 -7.65 -7.62 0.37
C MET A 64 -6.99 -8.76 -0.40
N GLN A 65 -6.68 -8.51 -1.67
CA GLN A 65 -6.03 -9.46 -2.58
C GLN A 65 -5.20 -8.67 -3.60
N LEU A 66 -4.40 -9.39 -4.40
CA LEU A 66 -3.60 -8.80 -5.45
C LEU A 66 -4.50 -8.23 -6.56
N LEU A 67 -4.16 -7.05 -7.04
CA LEU A 67 -4.88 -6.40 -8.14
C LEU A 67 -3.97 -6.18 -9.34
N THR A 68 -4.56 -6.27 -10.52
CA THR A 68 -3.95 -5.83 -11.76
C THR A 68 -4.62 -4.52 -12.18
N ALA A 69 -3.81 -3.52 -12.46
CA ALA A 69 -4.25 -2.23 -12.96
C ALA A 69 -3.67 -1.95 -14.35
N ARG A 70 -4.41 -1.20 -15.17
CA ARG A 70 -3.93 -0.72 -16.47
C ARG A 70 -3.98 0.79 -16.54
N SER A 71 -2.88 1.39 -16.97
CA SER A 71 -2.75 2.83 -17.18
C SER A 71 -3.79 3.32 -18.19
N ASN A 72 -4.32 4.52 -17.97
CA ASN A 72 -5.25 5.16 -18.89
C ASN A 72 -4.50 5.80 -20.07
N ASP A 73 -5.12 5.73 -21.24
CA ASP A 73 -4.77 6.57 -22.39
C ASP A 73 -5.77 7.73 -22.46
N PHE A 74 -5.26 8.94 -22.26
CA PHE A 74 -6.00 10.18 -22.26
C PHE A 74 -6.07 10.86 -23.63
N SER A 75 -5.48 10.30 -24.69
CA SER A 75 -5.45 10.91 -26.03
C SER A 75 -6.84 11.32 -26.51
N SER A 76 -7.83 10.44 -26.35
CA SER A 76 -9.23 10.75 -26.71
C SER A 76 -9.91 11.69 -25.71
N TYR A 77 -9.56 11.59 -24.42
CA TYR A 77 -10.11 12.46 -23.38
C TYR A 77 -9.73 13.92 -23.60
N ALA A 78 -8.45 14.19 -23.90
CA ALA A 78 -7.91 15.53 -24.18
C ALA A 78 -8.50 16.13 -25.46
N LYS A 79 -8.65 15.36 -26.55
CA LYS A 79 -9.26 15.85 -27.80
C LYS A 79 -10.68 16.42 -27.63
N SER A 80 -11.41 15.93 -26.63
CA SER A 80 -12.78 16.38 -26.33
C SER A 80 -12.86 17.59 -25.38
N ARG A 81 -11.72 18.10 -24.87
CA ARG A 81 -11.67 19.15 -23.84
C ARG A 81 -10.58 20.17 -24.17
N SER A 82 -10.98 21.39 -24.49
CA SER A 82 -10.06 22.46 -24.86
C SER A 82 -9.10 22.90 -23.74
N HIS A 83 -9.46 22.69 -22.48
CA HIS A 83 -8.64 23.05 -21.30
C HIS A 83 -7.73 21.91 -20.82
N VAL A 84 -7.68 20.79 -21.55
CA VAL A 84 -6.87 19.61 -21.19
C VAL A 84 -5.95 19.26 -22.35
N THR A 85 -4.65 19.19 -22.06
CA THR A 85 -3.63 18.73 -23.00
C THR A 85 -3.13 17.35 -22.60
N SER A 86 -2.96 16.47 -23.58
CA SER A 86 -2.33 15.17 -23.38
C SER A 86 -0.81 15.29 -23.43
N GLU A 87 -0.12 14.61 -22.51
CA GLU A 87 1.34 14.52 -22.41
C GLU A 87 1.76 13.02 -22.47
N ASP A 88 3.06 12.74 -22.58
CA ASP A 88 3.65 11.39 -22.51
C ASP A 88 2.93 10.33 -23.35
N SER A 89 2.66 10.63 -24.62
CA SER A 89 1.95 9.74 -25.55
C SER A 89 0.59 9.25 -25.03
N GLY A 90 -0.15 10.09 -24.30
CA GLY A 90 -1.47 9.76 -23.79
C GLY A 90 -1.49 9.31 -22.33
N GLN A 91 -0.34 9.05 -21.70
CA GLN A 91 -0.31 8.48 -20.34
C GLN A 91 -0.57 9.50 -19.23
N LYS A 92 -0.53 10.79 -19.56
CA LYS A 92 -0.68 11.90 -18.62
C LYS A 92 -1.50 13.00 -19.28
N ILE A 93 -2.22 13.77 -18.46
CA ILE A 93 -2.82 15.03 -18.90
C ILE A 93 -2.36 16.19 -18.04
N LYS A 94 -2.30 17.36 -18.65
CA LYS A 94 -2.27 18.66 -17.99
C LYS A 94 -3.62 19.35 -18.18
N GLY A 95 -4.26 19.76 -17.10
CA GLY A 95 -5.47 20.58 -17.13
C GLY A 95 -5.20 21.99 -16.61
N ASP A 96 -5.70 22.99 -17.31
CA ASP A 96 -5.66 24.39 -16.88
C ASP A 96 -6.99 24.78 -16.21
N ILE A 97 -6.92 25.53 -15.11
CA ILE A 97 -8.09 25.90 -14.30
C ILE A 97 -8.41 27.38 -14.58
N ASN A 98 -9.45 27.63 -15.38
CA ASN A 98 -9.82 28.99 -15.80
C ASN A 98 -10.02 29.97 -14.65
N ASN A 99 -10.63 29.51 -13.55
CA ASN A 99 -10.82 30.27 -12.32
C ASN A 99 -10.00 29.58 -11.22
N PRO A 100 -8.77 30.05 -10.91
CA PRO A 100 -7.92 29.44 -9.91
C PRO A 100 -8.64 29.27 -8.57
N ILE A 101 -8.45 28.10 -7.96
CA ILE A 101 -9.18 27.69 -6.75
C ILE A 101 -8.34 28.06 -5.55
N ASP A 102 -8.94 28.77 -4.60
CA ASP A 102 -8.27 29.12 -3.36
C ASP A 102 -7.99 27.86 -2.52
N VAL A 103 -6.73 27.65 -2.16
CA VAL A 103 -6.30 26.54 -1.30
C VAL A 103 -5.89 26.99 0.10
N SER A 104 -6.11 28.26 0.44
CA SER A 104 -5.77 28.85 1.75
C SER A 104 -6.75 28.45 2.88
N ASN A 105 -7.90 27.87 2.57
CA ASN A 105 -8.82 27.33 3.57
C ASN A 105 -8.28 25.99 4.12
N ASP A 106 -8.15 25.90 5.45
CA ASP A 106 -7.69 24.72 6.21
C ASP A 106 -8.29 23.37 5.75
N GLN A 107 -9.50 23.36 5.19
CA GLN A 107 -10.20 22.14 4.79
C GLN A 107 -10.09 21.77 3.30
N TYR A 108 -9.55 22.65 2.45
CA TYR A 108 -9.43 22.46 1.00
C TYR A 108 -10.75 22.03 0.32
N THR A 109 -11.89 22.48 0.85
CA THR A 109 -13.22 22.00 0.45
C THR A 109 -13.53 22.29 -1.01
N ASP A 110 -13.15 23.47 -1.49
CA ASP A 110 -13.39 23.88 -2.89
C ASP A 110 -12.54 23.07 -3.86
N LEU A 111 -11.28 22.82 -3.52
CA LEU A 111 -10.40 21.96 -4.30
C LEU A 111 -10.93 20.52 -4.35
N LYS A 112 -11.34 19.96 -3.21
CA LYS A 112 -11.95 18.60 -3.16
C LYS A 112 -13.23 18.52 -4.01
N SER A 113 -14.05 19.57 -4.01
CA SER A 113 -15.26 19.64 -4.83
C SER A 113 -14.91 19.72 -6.32
N TYR A 114 -13.95 20.56 -6.69
CA TYR A 114 -13.45 20.64 -8.06
C TYR A 114 -12.90 19.30 -8.56
N VAL A 115 -12.10 18.62 -7.74
CA VAL A 115 -11.60 17.26 -8.08
C VAL A 115 -12.77 16.36 -8.41
N LYS A 116 -13.75 16.25 -7.50
CA LYS A 116 -14.91 15.37 -7.64
C LYS A 116 -15.71 15.60 -8.92
N ASP A 117 -15.88 16.86 -9.31
CA ASP A 117 -16.83 17.27 -10.34
C ASP A 117 -16.19 17.49 -11.72
N SER A 118 -14.92 17.92 -11.75
CA SER A 118 -14.24 18.36 -12.99
C SER A 118 -13.09 17.45 -13.43
N VAL A 119 -12.46 16.73 -12.51
CA VAL A 119 -11.28 15.89 -12.82
C VAL A 119 -11.71 14.48 -13.26
N TYR A 120 -10.98 13.88 -14.20
CA TYR A 120 -11.25 12.52 -14.67
C TYR A 120 -11.29 11.53 -13.49
N LYS A 121 -12.43 10.87 -13.29
CA LYS A 121 -12.66 9.96 -12.15
C LYS A 121 -12.32 10.58 -10.79
N GLY A 122 -12.47 11.90 -10.61
CA GLY A 122 -12.03 12.59 -9.39
C GLY A 122 -12.65 12.09 -8.09
N LYS A 123 -13.83 11.43 -8.15
CA LYS A 123 -14.42 10.70 -7.01
C LYS A 123 -13.52 9.60 -6.43
N ASN A 124 -12.60 9.09 -7.22
CA ASN A 124 -11.67 8.02 -6.85
C ASN A 124 -10.28 8.59 -6.57
N TYR A 125 -10.19 9.78 -6.00
CA TYR A 125 -8.93 10.39 -5.57
C TYR A 125 -9.08 10.90 -4.14
N GLU A 126 -8.04 10.72 -3.34
CA GLU A 126 -7.95 11.27 -1.99
C GLU A 126 -6.70 12.12 -1.86
N MET A 127 -6.79 13.21 -1.08
CA MET A 127 -5.67 14.10 -0.84
C MET A 127 -4.64 13.41 0.06
N SER A 128 -3.37 13.44 -0.33
CA SER A 128 -2.30 12.69 0.35
C SER A 128 -1.14 13.55 0.86
N LYS A 129 -0.76 14.60 0.13
CA LYS A 129 0.35 15.49 0.48
C LYS A 129 0.04 16.93 0.09
N ILE A 130 0.47 17.85 0.94
CA ILE A 130 0.45 19.29 0.69
C ILE A 130 1.90 19.77 0.89
N ASP A 131 2.39 20.55 -0.06
CA ASP A 131 3.60 21.36 0.06
C ASP A 131 3.31 22.76 -0.48
N ASP A 132 4.27 23.68 -0.33
CA ASP A 132 4.09 25.11 -0.65
C ASP A 132 3.65 25.33 -2.10
N ASP A 133 4.12 24.46 -3.01
CA ASP A 133 3.93 24.60 -4.44
C ASP A 133 2.87 23.62 -5.01
N HIS A 134 2.53 22.55 -4.27
CA HIS A 134 1.67 21.48 -4.79
C HIS A 134 0.70 20.90 -3.76
N VAL A 135 -0.49 20.54 -4.26
CA VAL A 135 -1.42 19.66 -3.54
C VAL A 135 -1.57 18.35 -4.31
N THR A 136 -1.20 17.25 -3.67
CA THR A 136 -1.19 15.91 -4.26
C THR A 136 -2.39 15.09 -3.79
N PHE A 137 -2.97 14.37 -4.73
CA PHE A 137 -4.00 13.36 -4.54
C PHE A 137 -3.54 12.02 -5.12
N GLU A 138 -3.88 10.93 -4.44
CA GLU A 138 -3.66 9.56 -4.85
C GLU A 138 -4.97 8.94 -5.33
N GLN A 139 -4.94 8.21 -6.44
CA GLN A 139 -6.12 7.48 -6.90
C GLN A 139 -6.43 6.36 -5.92
N THR A 140 -7.72 6.16 -5.62
CA THR A 140 -8.20 5.13 -4.70
C THR A 140 -8.89 3.99 -5.43
N TYR A 141 -8.86 2.81 -4.81
CA TYR A 141 -9.67 1.65 -5.16
C TYR A 141 -10.34 1.11 -3.90
N ASN A 142 -11.66 1.05 -3.89
CA ASN A 142 -12.46 0.68 -2.71
C ASN A 142 -12.07 1.49 -1.45
N ASN A 143 -11.84 2.79 -1.60
CA ASN A 143 -11.41 3.73 -0.55
C ASN A 143 -10.00 3.49 0.02
N PHE A 144 -9.16 2.71 -0.66
CA PHE A 144 -7.75 2.56 -0.30
C PHE A 144 -6.87 3.24 -1.37
N PRO A 145 -5.90 4.08 -0.99
CA PRO A 145 -5.02 4.77 -1.93
C PRO A 145 -4.10 3.79 -2.66
N ILE A 146 -3.77 4.11 -3.90
CA ILE A 146 -2.62 3.54 -4.61
C ILE A 146 -1.43 4.43 -4.28
N MET A 147 -0.72 4.05 -3.22
CA MET A 147 0.32 4.84 -2.59
C MET A 147 1.57 4.88 -3.46
N ASN A 148 2.23 6.04 -3.47
CA ASN A 148 3.50 6.25 -4.17
C ASN A 148 3.55 5.66 -5.59
N ASN A 149 2.56 6.04 -6.40
CA ASN A 149 2.47 5.58 -7.77
C ASN A 149 2.29 6.75 -8.74
N SER A 150 3.31 6.99 -9.57
CA SER A 150 3.32 8.06 -10.57
C SER A 150 2.29 7.89 -11.69
N LYS A 151 1.68 6.71 -11.84
CA LYS A 151 0.60 6.37 -12.80
C LYS A 151 -0.81 6.46 -12.18
N ALA A 152 -0.91 6.79 -10.90
CA ALA A 152 -2.17 6.90 -10.16
C ALA A 152 -2.22 8.20 -9.34
N LYS A 153 -1.68 9.31 -9.87
CA LYS A 153 -1.47 10.57 -9.15
C LYS A 153 -2.19 11.74 -9.82
N LEU A 154 -2.74 12.63 -9.01
CA LEU A 154 -3.25 13.93 -9.41
C LEU A 154 -2.52 14.99 -8.59
N GLU A 155 -1.90 15.96 -9.24
CA GLU A 155 -1.05 16.96 -8.59
C GLU A 155 -1.44 18.34 -9.11
N PHE A 156 -1.90 19.20 -8.21
CA PHE A 156 -2.22 20.60 -8.51
C PHE A 156 -0.98 21.46 -8.28
N ASN A 157 -0.74 22.41 -9.18
CA ASN A 157 0.27 23.46 -8.98
C ASN A 157 -0.41 24.66 -8.33
N ILE A 158 0.17 25.11 -7.22
CA ILE A 158 -0.22 26.31 -6.49
C ILE A 158 0.61 27.48 -7.01
N ASN A 159 -0.04 28.60 -7.29
CA ASN A 159 0.63 29.82 -7.72
C ASN A 159 1.04 30.69 -6.51
N ASP A 160 1.77 31.77 -6.78
CA ASP A 160 2.25 32.72 -5.76
C ASP A 160 1.12 33.35 -4.91
N ASP A 161 -0.12 33.34 -5.41
CA ASP A 161 -1.31 33.81 -4.69
C ASP A 161 -1.94 32.75 -3.77
N GLY A 162 -1.32 31.56 -3.65
CA GLY A 162 -1.87 30.45 -2.87
C GLY A 162 -3.11 29.81 -3.51
N LYS A 163 -3.20 29.81 -4.85
CA LYS A 163 -4.33 29.25 -5.61
C LYS A 163 -3.91 28.13 -6.55
N ALA A 164 -4.71 27.08 -6.62
CA ALA A 164 -4.55 26.02 -7.60
C ALA A 164 -4.94 26.53 -9.00
N SER A 165 -3.97 26.59 -9.90
CA SER A 165 -4.13 27.17 -11.25
C SER A 165 -4.08 26.15 -12.39
N SER A 166 -3.45 25.01 -12.14
CA SER A 166 -3.36 23.89 -13.09
C SER A 166 -3.16 22.58 -12.35
N TYR A 167 -3.34 21.46 -13.04
CA TYR A 167 -3.04 20.15 -12.50
C TYR A 167 -2.43 19.22 -13.55
N ARG A 168 -1.67 18.24 -13.09
CA ARG A 168 -1.27 17.07 -13.86
C ARG A 168 -1.92 15.82 -13.30
N GLN A 169 -2.40 14.95 -14.18
CA GLN A 169 -3.05 13.72 -13.79
C GLN A 169 -2.52 12.52 -14.57
N THR A 170 -2.29 11.44 -13.84
CA THR A 170 -2.22 10.07 -14.33
C THR A 170 -3.31 9.23 -13.65
N ALA A 171 -3.80 8.20 -14.33
CA ALA A 171 -4.85 7.36 -13.78
C ALA A 171 -4.75 5.92 -14.27
N MET A 172 -5.18 4.99 -13.43
CA MET A 172 -5.53 3.63 -13.81
C MET A 172 -6.95 3.61 -14.39
N LYS A 173 -7.08 3.19 -15.65
CA LYS A 173 -8.36 3.03 -16.34
C LYS A 173 -9.15 1.87 -15.76
N THR A 174 -8.49 0.74 -15.54
CA THR A 174 -9.09 -0.48 -14.99
C THR A 174 -8.25 -0.95 -13.82
N ILE A 175 -8.90 -1.32 -12.73
CA ILE A 175 -8.30 -1.96 -11.56
C ILE A 175 -9.22 -3.14 -11.25
N ALA A 176 -8.66 -4.35 -11.21
CA ALA A 176 -9.41 -5.57 -11.01
C ALA A 176 -8.57 -6.60 -10.25
N PRO A 177 -9.20 -7.62 -9.64
CA PRO A 177 -8.48 -8.78 -9.13
C PRO A 177 -7.49 -9.34 -10.17
N SER A 178 -6.26 -9.61 -9.75
CA SER A 178 -5.30 -10.31 -10.61
C SER A 178 -5.78 -11.72 -10.94
N GLU A 179 -5.54 -12.14 -12.17
CA GLU A 179 -5.80 -13.50 -12.62
C GLU A 179 -4.66 -14.41 -12.13
N GLY A 180 -5.00 -15.54 -11.51
CA GLY A 180 -4.02 -16.50 -11.01
C GLY A 180 -4.60 -17.43 -9.95
N ALA A 181 -4.01 -18.62 -9.82
CA ALA A 181 -4.31 -19.50 -8.69
C ALA A 181 -3.87 -18.83 -7.38
N ASN A 182 -4.65 -19.00 -6.31
CA ASN A 182 -4.37 -18.49 -4.95
C ASN A 182 -4.48 -16.96 -4.76
N ASN A 183 -5.28 -16.25 -5.56
CA ASN A 183 -5.57 -14.81 -5.34
C ASN A 183 -6.88 -14.56 -4.58
N ASP A 184 -7.21 -15.42 -3.61
CA ASP A 184 -8.37 -15.22 -2.76
C ASP A 184 -8.15 -14.04 -1.80
N LYS A 185 -9.24 -13.35 -1.43
CA LYS A 185 -9.19 -12.29 -0.43
C LYS A 185 -8.73 -12.83 0.93
N LYS A 186 -7.65 -12.25 1.45
CA LYS A 186 -7.08 -12.55 2.77
C LYS A 186 -7.33 -11.43 3.75
N GLN A 187 -7.46 -11.79 5.02
CA GLN A 187 -7.57 -10.82 6.11
C GLN A 187 -6.30 -9.97 6.17
N VAL A 188 -6.48 -8.66 6.34
CA VAL A 188 -5.37 -7.73 6.50
C VAL A 188 -4.79 -7.86 7.92
N ASN A 189 -3.46 -7.96 7.99
CA ASN A 189 -2.67 -7.90 9.21
C ASN A 189 -2.86 -6.56 9.92
N THR A 190 -2.85 -6.55 11.25
CA THR A 190 -3.06 -5.32 12.02
C THR A 190 -1.93 -4.31 11.81
N ALA A 191 -2.24 -3.02 11.98
CA ALA A 191 -1.24 -1.95 11.95
C ALA A 191 -0.10 -2.20 12.96
N ARG A 192 -0.44 -2.72 14.16
CA ARG A 192 0.55 -3.10 15.18
C ARG A 192 1.49 -4.19 14.69
N SER A 193 0.96 -5.24 14.06
CA SER A 193 1.77 -6.32 13.50
C SER A 193 2.74 -5.82 12.42
N ALA A 194 2.33 -4.84 11.61
CA ALA A 194 3.23 -4.21 10.64
C ALA A 194 4.39 -3.44 11.32
N ILE A 195 4.11 -2.71 12.40
CA ILE A 195 5.14 -2.01 13.19
C ILE A 195 6.08 -3.03 13.86
N GLU A 196 5.55 -4.12 14.41
CA GLU A 196 6.34 -5.22 14.98
C GLU A 196 7.23 -5.88 13.92
N ALA A 197 6.74 -6.05 12.69
CA ALA A 197 7.55 -6.55 11.58
C ALA A 197 8.74 -5.62 11.28
N LEU A 198 8.56 -4.30 11.28
CA LEU A 198 9.66 -3.35 11.14
C LEU A 198 10.69 -3.49 12.28
N TYR A 199 10.22 -3.65 13.52
CA TYR A 199 11.08 -3.86 14.69
C TYR A 199 11.89 -5.15 14.59
N TYR A 200 11.26 -6.29 14.34
CA TYR A 200 11.95 -7.58 14.24
C TYR A 200 12.94 -7.66 13.09
N ASN A 201 12.69 -6.91 12.01
CA ASN A 201 13.60 -6.78 10.87
C ASN A 201 14.61 -5.64 11.02
N ARG A 202 14.70 -5.01 12.20
CA ARG A 202 15.69 -3.96 12.55
C ARG A 202 15.56 -2.65 11.77
N TYR A 203 14.41 -2.42 11.13
CA TYR A 203 14.07 -1.12 10.53
C TYR A 203 13.67 -0.11 11.59
N LEU A 204 13.04 -0.57 12.69
CA LEU A 204 12.69 0.28 13.82
C LEU A 204 13.68 0.06 14.98
N LYS A 205 14.24 1.15 15.49
CA LYS A 205 15.30 1.18 16.50
C LYS A 205 14.87 2.04 17.69
N ARG A 206 15.60 1.89 18.78
CA ARG A 206 15.44 2.71 19.99
C ARG A 206 15.48 4.22 19.67
N ASN A 207 14.54 4.97 20.24
CA ASN A 207 14.30 6.41 20.04
C ASN A 207 13.75 6.80 18.66
N ASP A 208 13.33 5.84 17.84
CA ASP A 208 12.56 6.13 16.64
C ASP A 208 11.08 6.43 16.98
N GLU A 209 10.43 7.17 16.10
CA GLU A 209 9.02 7.54 16.20
C GLU A 209 8.27 7.10 14.94
N VAL A 210 7.24 6.28 15.07
CA VAL A 210 6.27 6.01 14.00
C VAL A 210 5.29 7.18 13.96
N THR A 211 5.47 8.06 12.98
CA THR A 211 4.70 9.31 12.84
C THR A 211 3.34 9.11 12.16
N ASN A 212 3.23 8.12 11.27
CA ASN A 212 2.00 7.82 10.56
C ASN A 212 1.96 6.37 10.09
N ILE A 213 0.76 5.80 10.03
CA ILE A 213 0.51 4.48 9.46
C ILE A 213 -0.84 4.45 8.75
N ARG A 214 -0.86 4.06 7.49
CA ARG A 214 -2.09 3.93 6.69
C ARG A 214 -2.07 2.72 5.77
N LEU A 215 -3.25 2.15 5.51
CA LEU A 215 -3.43 0.99 4.66
C LEU A 215 -3.74 1.42 3.22
N GLY A 216 -3.06 0.83 2.25
CA GLY A 216 -3.30 1.10 0.84
C GLY A 216 -2.76 -0.01 -0.06
N TYR A 217 -2.61 0.32 -1.34
CA TYR A 217 -1.98 -0.53 -2.33
C TYR A 217 -0.63 0.06 -2.74
N TYR A 218 0.40 -0.76 -2.72
CA TYR A 218 1.73 -0.44 -3.25
C TYR A 218 1.98 -1.24 -4.53
N THR A 219 2.79 -0.69 -5.44
CA THR A 219 3.07 -1.35 -6.72
C THR A 219 4.33 -2.20 -6.67
N VAL A 220 4.15 -3.51 -6.82
CA VAL A 220 5.25 -4.49 -6.81
C VAL A 220 5.80 -4.78 -8.22
N VAL A 221 5.04 -4.47 -9.27
CA VAL A 221 5.49 -4.55 -10.67
C VAL A 221 5.12 -3.27 -11.41
N LYS A 222 6.13 -2.49 -11.83
CA LYS A 222 6.01 -1.15 -12.41
C LYS A 222 6.18 -1.15 -13.94
N GLU A 223 5.42 -1.95 -14.68
CA GLU A 223 5.45 -1.91 -16.16
C GLU A 223 4.69 -0.68 -16.69
N PRO A 224 5.06 -0.08 -17.84
CA PRO A 224 4.49 1.19 -18.30
C PRO A 224 2.95 1.23 -18.39
N ASN A 225 2.34 0.12 -18.80
CA ASN A 225 0.91 0.02 -19.08
C ASN A 225 0.15 -0.91 -18.13
N VAL A 226 0.84 -1.78 -17.40
CA VAL A 226 0.24 -2.79 -16.52
C VAL A 226 0.95 -2.74 -15.18
N GLN A 227 0.19 -2.75 -14.10
CA GLN A 227 0.74 -2.61 -12.75
C GLN A 227 0.15 -3.71 -11.90
N VAL A 228 0.98 -4.30 -11.04
CA VAL A 228 0.55 -5.26 -10.03
C VAL A 228 0.56 -4.56 -8.68
N LEU A 229 -0.60 -4.49 -8.05
CA LEU A 229 -0.84 -3.76 -6.82
C LEU A 229 -1.07 -4.75 -5.67
N GLU A 230 -0.30 -4.59 -4.61
CA GLU A 230 -0.33 -5.43 -3.42
C GLU A 230 -0.72 -4.59 -2.20
N ALA A 231 -1.58 -5.14 -1.35
CA ALA A 231 -2.00 -4.48 -0.12
C ALA A 231 -0.81 -4.30 0.82
N ASN A 232 -0.53 -3.05 1.22
CA ASN A 232 0.61 -2.69 2.06
C ASN A 232 0.19 -1.65 3.11
N TRP A 233 0.86 -1.70 4.26
CA TRP A 233 0.89 -0.60 5.21
C TRP A 233 2.00 0.38 4.81
N GLU A 234 1.66 1.64 4.55
CA GLU A 234 2.64 2.73 4.51
C GLU A 234 2.91 3.18 5.95
N VAL A 235 4.16 3.10 6.38
CA VAL A 235 4.60 3.46 7.74
C VAL A 235 5.69 4.52 7.63
N LYS A 236 5.41 5.72 8.15
CA LYS A 236 6.38 6.83 8.18
C LYS A 236 7.10 6.83 9.51
N VAL A 237 8.41 6.64 9.48
CA VAL A 237 9.26 6.53 10.66
C VAL A 237 10.27 7.66 10.68
N LYS A 238 10.35 8.38 11.79
CA LYS A 238 11.35 9.39 12.04
C LYS A 238 12.52 8.77 12.79
N HIS A 239 13.66 8.68 12.10
CA HIS A 239 14.94 8.23 12.62
C HIS A 239 15.81 9.44 12.95
N ALA A 240 15.84 9.88 14.20
CA ALA A 240 16.55 11.09 14.63
C ALA A 240 16.24 12.32 13.74
N ASN A 241 17.04 12.55 12.69
CA ASN A 241 16.93 13.68 11.77
C ASN A 241 16.39 13.32 10.37
N GLU A 242 16.03 12.05 10.13
CA GLU A 242 15.57 11.56 8.82
C GLU A 242 14.15 11.01 8.93
N LEU A 243 13.29 11.30 7.97
CA LEU A 243 11.98 10.69 7.83
C LEU A 243 12.03 9.66 6.71
N LYS A 244 11.76 8.39 7.02
CA LYS A 244 11.72 7.29 6.06
C LYS A 244 10.33 6.73 5.92
N THR A 245 10.03 6.21 4.74
CA THR A 245 8.75 5.54 4.47
C THR A 245 8.99 4.05 4.21
N TYR A 246 8.27 3.21 4.93
CA TYR A 246 8.29 1.77 4.75
C TYR A 246 6.95 1.27 4.22
N TYR A 247 6.99 0.33 3.29
CA TYR A 247 5.81 -0.42 2.86
C TYR A 247 5.92 -1.85 3.37
N VAL A 248 4.95 -2.27 4.19
CA VAL A 248 4.90 -3.60 4.80
C VAL A 248 3.72 -4.37 4.23
N GLU A 249 3.98 -5.53 3.63
CA GLU A 249 2.95 -6.36 3.01
C GLU A 249 1.85 -6.71 4.02
N ALA A 250 0.59 -6.46 3.64
CA ALA A 250 -0.51 -6.43 4.59
C ALA A 250 -1.30 -7.76 4.70
N ILE A 251 -1.00 -8.75 3.85
CA ILE A 251 -1.79 -10.01 3.75
C ILE A 251 -0.93 -11.29 3.77
N SER A 252 0.34 -11.18 4.17
CA SER A 252 1.29 -12.29 4.26
C SER A 252 1.67 -12.56 5.71
N ASP A 253 1.84 -13.85 6.05
CA ASP A 253 2.32 -14.29 7.37
C ASP A 253 3.81 -13.95 7.58
N SER A 254 4.54 -13.68 6.50
CA SER A 254 5.94 -13.26 6.50
C SER A 254 6.05 -12.06 5.57
N PRO A 255 5.66 -10.86 6.06
CA PRO A 255 5.46 -9.71 5.21
C PRO A 255 6.80 -9.23 4.64
N LYS A 256 6.82 -8.95 3.34
CA LYS A 256 7.93 -8.22 2.72
C LYS A 256 7.91 -6.76 3.17
N ILE A 257 9.10 -6.19 3.33
CA ILE A 257 9.29 -4.79 3.70
C ILE A 257 10.08 -4.11 2.59
N ILE A 258 9.60 -2.95 2.16
CA ILE A 258 10.25 -2.10 1.17
C ILE A 258 10.55 -0.76 1.86
N GLU A 259 11.78 -0.29 1.74
CA GLU A 259 12.21 1.03 2.20
C GLU A 259 12.26 1.98 0.99
N GLU A 260 11.70 3.18 1.15
CA GLU A 260 11.83 4.31 0.22
C GLU A 260 12.42 5.56 0.88
#